data_AF-A0A3P7GWF5-F1
#
_entry.id   AF-A0A3P7GWF5-F1
#
_cell.length_a   1.000
_cell.length_b   1.000
_cell.length_c   1.000
_cell.angle_alpha   90.00
_cell.angle_beta   90.00
_cell.angle_gamma   90.00
#
_symmetry.space_group_name_H-M   'P 1'
#
loop_
_entity.id
_entity.type
_entity.pdbx_description
1 polymer ?
#
loop_
_entity_poly.entity_id
_entity_poly.type
_entity_poly.pdbx_seq_one_letter_code
_entity_poly.pdbx_strand_id
1 'polypeptide(L)'
;MLIIMGTSLVVQPFASLINEVADDVPRLLINLTEAGRAGFFEGAFGMRGLCYGDKDNYRDVFWQGTCDDGVFLLAELLGWKNELVKTIHNGWAEIDKRNAAKLNSAKKDAEHSAEQHDEDDKRQKSP
;
A
#
# COMPACT_ATOMS: atom_id res chain seq x y z
N MET A 1 0.60 0.40 19.51
CA MET A 1 -0.13 -0.56 18.64
C MET A 1 0.65 -0.70 17.35
N LEU A 2 0.69 -1.91 16.77
CA LEU A 2 1.28 -2.18 15.45
C LEU A 2 0.19 -2.69 14.51
N ILE A 3 0.09 -2.12 13.31
CA ILE A 3 -0.80 -2.62 12.25
C ILE A 3 0.08 -3.11 11.11
N ILE A 4 -0.16 -4.34 10.68
CA ILE A 4 0.58 -5.03 9.61
C ILE A 4 -0.43 -5.38 8.53
N MET A 5 -0.19 -4.95 7.28
CA MET A 5 -1.13 -5.17 6.19
C MET A 5 -0.41 -5.52 4.89
N GLY A 6 -1.00 -6.43 4.11
CA GLY A 6 -0.58 -6.68 2.72
C GLY A 6 0.84 -7.22 2.55
N THR A 7 1.32 -8.02 3.50
CA THR A 7 2.68 -8.58 3.48
C THR A 7 2.69 -10.04 3.92
N SER A 8 3.58 -10.84 3.33
CA SER A 8 3.85 -12.22 3.74
C SER A 8 4.91 -12.34 4.84
N LEU A 9 5.60 -11.24 5.17
CA LEU A 9 6.68 -11.21 6.17
C LEU A 9 7.78 -12.26 5.94
N VAL A 10 8.19 -12.48 4.68
CA VAL A 10 9.25 -13.45 4.34
C VAL A 10 10.60 -12.81 4.02
N VAL A 11 10.64 -11.50 3.76
CA VAL A 11 11.85 -10.80 3.33
C VAL A 11 12.50 -10.11 4.53
N GLN A 12 13.73 -10.52 4.84
CA GLN A 12 14.57 -9.87 5.85
C GLN A 12 15.32 -8.67 5.24
N PRO A 13 15.59 -7.61 6.04
CA PRO A 13 15.31 -7.47 7.48
C PRO A 13 13.89 -6.97 7.80
N PHE A 14 13.03 -6.72 6.80
CA PHE A 14 11.71 -6.15 7.06
C PHE A 14 10.82 -7.04 7.95
N ALA A 15 10.88 -8.35 7.73
CA ALA A 15 10.10 -9.31 8.50
C ALA A 15 10.44 -9.33 10.00
N SER A 16 11.63 -8.90 10.41
CA SER A 16 11.99 -8.85 11.84
C SER A 16 11.33 -7.69 12.60
N LEU A 17 10.84 -6.66 11.91
CA LEU A 17 10.28 -5.45 12.54
C LEU A 17 9.08 -5.74 13.46
N ILE A 18 8.36 -6.84 13.23
CA ILE A 18 7.24 -7.24 14.08
C ILE A 18 7.68 -7.60 15.51
N ASN A 19 8.96 -7.90 15.71
CA ASN A 19 9.56 -8.26 17.00
C ASN A 19 10.18 -7.05 17.71
N GLU A 20 10.30 -5.90 17.04
CA GLU A 20 10.95 -4.68 17.58
C GLU A 20 9.98 -3.78 18.37
N VAL A 21 8.82 -4.30 18.75
CA VAL A 21 7.81 -3.60 19.56
C VAL A 21 7.75 -4.20 20.96
N ALA A 22 7.51 -3.37 21.97
CA ALA A 22 7.42 -3.81 23.36
C ALA A 22 6.37 -4.92 23.58
N ASP A 23 6.56 -5.73 24.62
CA ASP A 23 5.77 -6.94 24.89
C ASP A 23 4.26 -6.68 25.05
N ASP A 24 3.87 -5.52 25.54
CA ASP A 24 2.48 -5.14 25.80
C ASP A 24 1.75 -4.56 24.56
N VAL A 25 2.45 -4.31 23.45
CA VAL A 25 1.87 -3.60 22.30
C VAL A 25 0.92 -4.49 21.49
N PRO A 26 -0.38 -4.21 21.36
CA PRO A 26 -1.25 -5.01 20.49
C PRO A 26 -0.79 -4.95 19.03
N ARG A 27 -0.81 -6.08 18.34
CA ARG A 27 -0.43 -6.22 16.92
C ARG A 27 -1.60 -6.80 16.12
N LEU A 28 -1.99 -6.12 15.05
CA LEU A 28 -3.07 -6.55 14.15
C LEU A 28 -2.51 -6.84 12.76
N LEU A 29 -2.72 -8.07 12.27
CA LEU A 29 -2.45 -8.46 10.89
C LEU A 29 -3.76 -8.44 10.10
N ILE A 30 -3.85 -7.59 9.08
CA ILE A 30 -4.93 -7.57 8.09
C ILE A 30 -4.36 -8.13 6.79
N ASN A 31 -4.70 -9.37 6.46
CA ASN A 31 -4.11 -10.04 5.29
C ASN A 31 -4.99 -11.16 4.75
N LEU A 32 -4.72 -11.59 3.52
CA LEU A 32 -5.43 -12.72 2.91
C LEU A 32 -5.13 -14.05 3.61
N THR A 33 -3.91 -14.19 4.12
CA THR A 33 -3.41 -15.38 4.81
C THR A 33 -2.60 -14.99 6.05
N GLU A 34 -2.45 -15.92 6.98
CA GLU A 34 -1.51 -15.80 8.09
C GLU A 34 -0.08 -15.49 7.58
N ALA A 35 0.70 -14.74 8.37
CA ALA A 35 2.08 -14.35 8.07
C ALA A 35 2.85 -14.02 9.36
N GLY A 36 4.17 -14.25 9.37
CA GLY A 36 5.04 -13.78 10.47
C GLY A 36 5.03 -14.64 11.74
N ARG A 37 4.58 -15.89 11.69
CA ARG A 37 4.84 -16.86 12.79
C ARG A 37 6.32 -17.20 12.81
N ALA A 38 6.90 -17.35 14.00
CA ALA A 38 8.27 -17.81 14.11
C ALA A 38 8.42 -19.26 13.61
N GLY A 39 9.40 -19.47 12.74
CA GLY A 39 9.88 -20.79 12.39
C GLY A 39 10.70 -21.42 13.53
N PHE A 40 11.06 -22.69 13.35
CA PHE A 40 11.80 -23.47 14.34
C PHE A 40 13.11 -22.79 14.80
N PHE A 41 13.90 -22.27 13.86
CA PHE A 41 15.15 -21.59 14.17
C PHE A 41 14.93 -20.30 14.96
N GLU A 42 13.95 -19.49 14.56
CA GLU A 42 13.65 -18.21 15.23
C GLU A 42 13.15 -18.44 16.66
N GLY A 43 12.29 -19.44 16.86
CA GLY A 43 11.85 -19.88 18.18
C GLY A 43 13.01 -20.34 19.08
N ALA A 44 14.00 -21.03 18.52
CA ALA A 44 15.19 -21.46 19.26
C ALA A 44 16.06 -20.29 19.75
N PHE A 45 16.01 -19.15 19.08
CA PHE A 45 16.68 -17.90 19.50
C PHE A 45 15.79 -16.98 20.35
N GLY A 46 14.62 -17.46 20.79
CA GLY A 46 13.70 -16.70 21.64
C GLY A 46 12.82 -15.69 20.88
N MET A 47 12.84 -15.69 19.55
CA MET A 47 11.91 -14.88 18.75
C MET A 47 10.59 -15.64 18.58
N ARG A 48 9.48 -15.08 19.10
CA ARG A 48 8.15 -15.72 19.01
C ARG A 48 7.39 -15.41 17.72
N GLY A 49 7.72 -14.33 17.01
CA GLY A 49 6.92 -13.87 15.86
C GLY A 49 5.50 -13.48 16.29
N LEU A 50 4.51 -13.67 15.39
CA LEU A 50 3.09 -13.49 15.68
C LEU A 50 2.45 -14.81 16.15
N CYS A 51 1.68 -14.73 17.23
CA CYS A 51 1.13 -15.88 17.97
C CYS A 51 -0.40 -16.00 17.85
N TYR A 52 -1.03 -15.47 16.81
CA TYR A 52 -2.48 -15.59 16.64
C TYR A 52 -2.92 -17.08 16.67
N GLY A 53 -3.98 -17.38 17.43
CA GLY A 53 -4.48 -18.74 17.63
C GLY A 53 -3.71 -19.60 18.65
N ASP A 54 -2.57 -19.13 19.18
CA ASP A 54 -1.85 -19.83 20.24
C ASP A 54 -2.59 -19.67 21.59
N LYS A 55 -2.47 -20.66 22.47
CA LYS A 55 -3.20 -20.69 23.76
C LYS A 55 -2.81 -19.56 24.71
N ASP A 56 -1.57 -19.10 24.63
CA ASP A 56 -1.01 -18.04 25.45
C ASP A 56 -0.94 -16.70 24.71
N ASN A 57 -1.61 -16.60 23.56
CA ASN A 57 -1.74 -15.35 22.84
C ASN A 57 -2.59 -14.34 23.62
N TYR A 58 -2.05 -13.14 23.79
CA TYR A 58 -2.73 -12.04 24.48
C TYR A 58 -2.77 -10.74 23.68
N ARG A 59 -2.06 -10.66 22.54
CA ARG A 59 -1.81 -9.38 21.85
C ARG A 59 -1.88 -9.42 20.32
N ASP A 60 -1.89 -10.60 19.71
CA ASP A 60 -1.85 -10.74 18.26
C ASP A 60 -3.22 -11.11 17.70
N VAL A 61 -3.73 -10.29 16.78
CA VAL A 61 -4.99 -10.53 16.09
C VAL A 61 -4.70 -10.70 14.60
N PHE A 62 -5.21 -11.78 14.02
CA PHE A 62 -5.26 -11.95 12.57
C PHE A 62 -6.70 -11.74 12.09
N TRP A 63 -6.87 -10.76 11.21
CA TRP A 63 -8.11 -10.53 10.48
C TRP A 63 -7.91 -10.97 9.02
N GLN A 64 -8.71 -11.95 8.60
CA GLN A 64 -8.58 -12.56 7.28
C GLN A 64 -9.47 -11.83 6.26
N GLY A 65 -8.84 -11.29 5.21
CA GLY A 65 -9.56 -10.66 4.09
C GLY A 65 -8.67 -9.72 3.29
N THR A 66 -9.30 -8.90 2.44
CA THR A 66 -8.56 -7.86 1.70
C THR A 66 -8.13 -6.74 2.64
N CYS A 67 -7.04 -6.05 2.31
CA CYS A 67 -6.59 -4.90 3.12
C CYS A 67 -7.66 -3.81 3.18
N ASP A 68 -8.33 -3.54 2.06
CA ASP A 68 -9.37 -2.51 1.98
C ASP A 68 -10.56 -2.84 2.88
N ASP A 69 -11.09 -4.07 2.82
CA ASP A 69 -12.22 -4.49 3.66
C ASP A 69 -11.88 -4.39 5.15
N GLY A 70 -10.66 -4.81 5.54
CA GLY A 70 -10.21 -4.74 6.92
C GLY A 70 -10.03 -3.31 7.41
N VAL A 71 -9.48 -2.42 6.57
CA VAL A 71 -9.36 -0.99 6.88
C VAL A 71 -10.74 -0.32 6.95
N PHE A 72 -11.67 -0.66 6.06
CA PHE A 72 -13.04 -0.15 6.12
C PHE A 72 -13.77 -0.58 7.39
N LEU A 73 -13.65 -1.85 7.78
CA LEU A 73 -14.22 -2.34 9.04
C LEU A 73 -13.59 -1.64 10.24
N LEU A 74 -12.26 -1.50 10.27
CA LEU A 74 -11.57 -0.79 11.35
C LEU A 74 -12.02 0.68 11.42
N ALA A 75 -12.12 1.36 10.28
CA ALA A 75 -12.61 2.73 10.21
C ALA A 75 -14.08 2.85 10.65
N GLU A 76 -14.92 1.85 10.35
CA GLU A 76 -16.31 1.80 10.82
C GLU A 76 -16.38 1.68 12.34
N LEU A 77 -15.60 0.79 12.93
CA LEU A 77 -15.52 0.60 14.39
C LEU A 77 -14.99 1.85 15.11
N LEU A 78 -14.12 2.62 14.47
CA LEU A 78 -13.58 3.88 14.99
C LEU A 78 -14.48 5.10 14.71
N GLY A 79 -15.54 4.96 13.91
CA GLY A 79 -16.40 6.06 13.48
C GLY A 79 -15.80 6.96 12.38
N TRP A 80 -14.73 6.52 11.71
CA TRP A 80 -14.00 7.24 10.66
C TRP A 80 -14.42 6.88 9.23
N LYS A 81 -15.36 5.95 9.05
CA LYS A 81 -15.76 5.43 7.72
C LYS A 81 -16.09 6.54 6.71
N ASN A 82 -16.90 7.52 7.11
CA ASN A 82 -17.31 8.62 6.21
C ASN A 82 -16.13 9.53 5.84
N GLU A 83 -15.23 9.80 6.78
CA GLU A 83 -14.02 10.59 6.55
C GLU A 83 -13.06 9.87 5.60
N LEU A 84 -12.86 8.57 5.80
CA LEU A 84 -12.04 7.72 4.94
C LEU A 84 -12.59 7.69 3.51
N VAL A 85 -13.90 7.44 3.33
CA VAL A 85 -14.54 7.43 2.00
C VAL A 85 -14.37 8.77 1.29
N LYS A 86 -14.59 9.88 2.02
CA LYS A 86 -14.39 11.22 1.46
C LYS A 86 -12.94 11.46 1.03
N THR A 87 -11.98 11.02 1.84
CA THR A 87 -10.54 11.14 1.55
C THR A 87 -10.15 10.34 0.31
N ILE A 88 -10.64 9.10 0.19
CA ILE A 88 -10.42 8.24 -0.98
C ILE A 88 -10.99 8.90 -2.25
N HIS A 89 -12.24 9.36 -2.20
CA HIS A 89 -12.89 10.00 -3.35
C HIS A 89 -12.14 11.26 -3.81
N ASN A 90 -11.74 12.11 -2.88
CA ASN A 90 -10.95 13.30 -3.20
C ASN A 90 -9.58 12.94 -3.78
N GLY A 91 -8.91 11.92 -3.21
CA GLY A 91 -7.63 11.43 -3.71
C GLY A 91 -7.70 10.98 -5.17
N TRP A 92 -8.71 10.18 -5.52
CA TRP A 92 -8.93 9.74 -6.90
C TRP A 92 -9.25 10.90 -7.84
N ALA A 93 -10.11 11.83 -7.43
CA ALA A 93 -10.43 13.01 -8.24
C ALA A 93 -9.19 13.87 -8.56
N GLU A 94 -8.26 14.03 -7.61
CA GLU A 94 -7.01 14.77 -7.85
C GLU A 94 -6.03 13.99 -8.74
N ILE A 95 -5.95 12.66 -8.59
CA ILE A 95 -5.16 11.80 -9.48
C ILE A 95 -5.68 11.89 -10.92
N ASP A 96 -7.00 11.83 -11.12
CA ASP A 96 -7.63 11.90 -12.44
C ASP A 96 -7.38 13.24 -13.11
N LYS A 97 -7.54 14.36 -12.38
CA LYS A 97 -7.20 15.71 -12.88
C LYS A 97 -5.74 15.78 -13.30
N ARG A 98 -4.81 15.27 -12.47
CA ARG A 98 -3.37 15.28 -12.77
C ARG A 98 -3.05 14.44 -14.00
N ASN A 99 -3.69 13.28 -14.16
CA ASN A 99 -3.49 12.42 -15.31
C ASN A 99 -4.03 13.06 -16.60
N ALA A 100 -5.21 13.67 -16.55
CA ALA A 100 -5.78 14.41 -17.68
C ALA A 100 -4.87 15.60 -18.10
N ALA A 101 -4.33 16.34 -17.14
CA ALA A 101 -3.41 17.43 -17.42
C ALA A 101 -2.11 16.94 -18.11
N LYS A 102 -1.52 15.83 -17.63
CA LYS A 102 -0.34 15.21 -18.25
C LYS A 102 -0.62 14.71 -19.67
N LEU A 103 -1.79 14.12 -19.90
CA LEU A 103 -2.22 13.68 -21.23
C LEU A 103 -2.35 14.87 -22.19
N ASN A 104 -2.92 15.98 -21.72
CA ASN A 104 -3.08 17.19 -22.54
C ASN A 104 -1.74 17.88 -22.83
N SER A 105 -0.79 17.90 -21.89
CA SER A 105 0.55 18.44 -22.16
C SER A 105 1.30 17.57 -23.16
N ALA A 106 1.28 16.25 -22.99
CA ALA A 106 1.95 15.33 -23.93
C ALA A 106 1.39 15.41 -25.36
N LYS A 107 0.06 15.63 -25.52
CA LYS A 107 -0.55 15.86 -26.82
C LYS A 107 -0.10 17.17 -27.46
N LYS A 108 -0.07 18.26 -26.69
CA LYS A 108 0.44 19.55 -27.18
C LYS A 108 1.90 19.49 -27.60
N ASP A 109 2.73 18.78 -26.83
CA ASP A 109 4.15 18.59 -27.16
C ASP A 109 4.33 17.77 -28.44
N ALA A 110 3.50 16.75 -28.66
CA ALA A 110 3.49 15.93 -29.87
C ALA A 110 2.97 16.69 -31.11
N GLU A 111 1.91 17.48 -30.95
CA GLU A 111 1.37 18.35 -32.01
C GLU A 111 2.38 19.43 -32.42
N HIS A 112 3.00 20.08 -31.44
CA HIS A 112 4.03 21.11 -31.70
C HIS A 112 5.27 20.53 -32.39
N SER A 113 5.70 19.31 -32.03
CA SER A 113 6.84 18.66 -32.68
C SER A 113 6.50 18.14 -34.08
N ALA A 114 5.25 17.73 -34.34
CA ALA A 114 4.79 17.38 -35.68
C ALA A 114 4.69 18.61 -36.61
N GLU A 115 4.14 19.73 -36.12
CA GLU A 115 4.03 20.98 -36.89
C GLU A 115 5.41 21.57 -37.23
N GLN A 116 6.38 21.51 -36.31
CA GLN A 116 7.75 21.94 -36.58
C GLN A 116 8.47 21.07 -37.61
N HIS A 117 8.24 19.75 -37.57
CA HIS A 117 8.84 18.82 -38.53
C HIS A 117 8.27 19.02 -39.94
N ASP A 118 6.97 19.31 -40.06
CA ASP A 118 6.30 19.63 -41.33
C ASP A 118 6.73 21.00 -41.90
N GLU A 119 6.99 21.99 -41.04
CA GLU A 119 7.54 23.29 -41.48
C GLU A 119 8.99 23.20 -41.95
N ASP A 120 9.85 22.45 -41.24
CA ASP A 120 11.26 22.29 -41.62
C ASP A 120 11.41 21.51 -42.94
N ASP A 121 10.58 20.49 -43.19
CA ASP A 121 10.58 19.73 -44.46
C ASP A 121 10.09 20.60 -45.64
N LYS A 122 9.17 21.54 -45.40
CA LYS A 122 8.74 22.53 -46.42
C LYS A 122 9.82 23.58 -46.72
N ARG A 123 10.58 24.01 -45.71
CA ARG A 123 11.71 24.96 -45.90
C ARG A 123 12.87 24.34 -46.67
N GLN A 124 13.15 23.05 -46.49
CA GLN A 124 14.23 22.35 -47.21
C GLN A 124 13.88 22.01 -48.68
N LYS A 125 12.60 21.99 -49.04
CA LYS A 125 12.12 21.69 -50.42
C LYS A 125 11.82 22.92 -51.28
N SER A 126 12.04 24.13 -50.74
CA SER A 126 11.90 25.37 -51.52
C SER A 126 13.22 25.65 -52.27
N PRO A 127 13.20 25.82 -53.62
CA PRO A 127 14.39 25.91 -54.47
C PRO A 127 15.19 27.21 -54.30
#